data_AF-A0A946GZM8-F1
#
_entry.id   AF-A0A946GZM8-F1
#
_cell.length_a   1.000
_cell.length_b   1.000
_cell.length_c   1.000
_cell.angle_alpha   90.00
_cell.angle_beta   90.00
_cell.angle_gamma   90.00
#
_symmetry.space_group_name_H-M   'P 1'
#
loop_
_entity.id
_entity.type
_entity.pdbx_description
1 polymer ?
#
loop_
_entity_poly.entity_id
_entity_poly.type
_entity_poly.pdbx_seq_one_letter_code
_entity_poly.pdbx_strand_id
1 'polypeptide(L)'
;MYVEQAIFTSARTRHAQGYHLTSRSPGITDEIAQALSQWSPSHGGLLESAIDAVSLNYFPLPANRGVLARSVYGGPEYSDRGGLQIMTRMLVFQREQLAGYSNNPLKLARLALALGQLRLSGELEQLLEPVELPNQTALAIAATEHRSAEPATEGQMLVARLQTASRVAVIGAENPRELLEEVLQHTHPDDRLDVSFTTGLKPSMHRQFRVQFLTTADPRLRGQLAAQGVECVDLAV
;
A
#
# COMPACT_ATOMS: atom_id res chain seq x y z
N MET A 1 2.13 -11.25 17.30
CA MET A 1 0.80 -10.96 16.75
C MET A 1 0.64 -11.88 15.56
N TYR A 2 -0.47 -12.59 15.49
CA TYR A 2 -0.77 -13.43 14.33
C TYR A 2 -1.51 -12.58 13.30
N VAL A 3 -1.04 -12.63 12.06
CA VAL A 3 -1.65 -11.94 10.92
C VAL A 3 -1.92 -12.93 9.80
N GLU A 4 -3.02 -12.74 9.09
CA GLU A 4 -3.34 -13.54 7.92
C GLU A 4 -2.54 -13.04 6.73
N GLN A 5 -2.31 -13.90 5.72
CA GLN A 5 -1.63 -13.49 4.51
C GLN A 5 -2.32 -13.99 3.23
N ALA A 6 -2.10 -13.26 2.15
CA ALA A 6 -2.68 -13.53 0.84
C ALA A 6 -1.72 -13.18 -0.28
N ILE A 7 -1.85 -13.89 -1.41
CA ILE A 7 -1.16 -13.59 -2.67
C ILE A 7 -2.20 -13.41 -3.76
N PHE A 8 -2.16 -12.25 -4.42
CA PHE A 8 -2.96 -11.95 -5.60
C PHE A 8 -2.04 -11.87 -6.82
N THR A 9 -2.35 -12.64 -7.85
CA THR A 9 -1.63 -12.57 -9.12
C THR A 9 -2.44 -13.17 -10.27
N SER A 10 -1.92 -13.05 -11.49
CA SER A 10 -2.47 -13.74 -12.64
C SER A 10 -2.01 -15.19 -12.62
N ALA A 11 -2.94 -16.13 -12.53
CA ALA A 11 -2.64 -17.55 -12.60
C ALA A 11 -3.73 -18.31 -13.35
N ARG A 12 -3.40 -19.53 -13.77
CA ARG A 12 -4.37 -20.51 -14.27
C ARG A 12 -4.47 -21.62 -13.25
N THR A 13 -5.58 -21.67 -12.53
CA THR A 13 -5.91 -22.75 -11.60
C THR A 13 -7.00 -23.63 -12.19
N ARG A 14 -7.39 -24.70 -11.49
CA ARG A 14 -8.54 -25.53 -11.90
C ARG A 14 -9.87 -24.75 -11.86
N HIS A 15 -9.93 -23.66 -11.09
CA HIS A 15 -11.18 -22.95 -10.78
C HIS A 15 -11.25 -21.55 -11.40
N ALA A 16 -10.11 -20.93 -11.71
CA ALA A 16 -10.07 -19.56 -12.22
C ALA A 16 -8.91 -19.32 -13.19
N GLN A 17 -9.08 -18.33 -14.08
CA GLN A 17 -8.05 -17.85 -14.99
C GLN A 17 -7.96 -16.33 -14.90
N GLY A 18 -6.73 -15.81 -14.86
CA GLY A 18 -6.44 -14.38 -14.79
C GLY A 18 -6.14 -13.93 -13.36
N TYR A 19 -6.34 -12.65 -13.07
CA TYR A 19 -6.00 -12.06 -11.78
C TYR A 19 -7.01 -12.45 -10.70
N HIS A 20 -6.53 -13.17 -9.68
CA HIS A 20 -7.30 -13.55 -8.51
C HIS A 20 -6.37 -13.81 -7.32
N LEU A 21 -6.95 -14.02 -6.13
CA LEU A 21 -6.20 -14.56 -4.99
C LEU A 21 -5.85 -16.02 -5.25
N THR A 22 -4.57 -16.30 -5.46
CA THR A 22 -4.06 -17.66 -5.71
C THR A 22 -3.80 -18.42 -4.42
N SER A 23 -3.58 -17.67 -3.34
CA SER A 23 -3.14 -18.19 -2.04
C SER A 23 -3.71 -17.32 -0.94
N ARG A 24 -4.23 -17.92 0.12
CA ARG A 24 -4.70 -17.19 1.32
C ARG A 24 -4.62 -18.05 2.57
N SER A 25 -4.47 -17.40 3.71
CA SER A 25 -4.57 -18.04 5.02
C SER A 25 -6.02 -18.34 5.42
N PRO A 26 -6.25 -19.31 6.33
CA PRO A 26 -7.60 -19.73 6.72
C PRO A 26 -8.50 -18.61 7.26
N GLY A 27 -7.94 -17.57 7.88
CA GLY A 27 -8.72 -16.44 8.41
C GLY A 27 -9.20 -15.44 7.35
N ILE A 28 -8.84 -15.63 6.08
CA ILE A 28 -9.31 -14.81 4.94
C ILE A 28 -10.58 -15.43 4.36
N THR A 29 -11.73 -14.97 4.85
CA THR A 29 -13.05 -15.33 4.33
C THR A 29 -13.24 -14.88 2.87
N ASP A 30 -14.29 -15.35 2.21
CA ASP A 30 -14.61 -14.95 0.83
C ASP A 30 -14.93 -13.45 0.70
N GLU A 31 -15.56 -12.88 1.71
CA GLU A 31 -15.81 -11.43 1.78
C GLU A 31 -14.50 -10.64 1.84
N ILE A 32 -13.56 -11.05 2.70
CA ILE A 32 -12.23 -10.42 2.77
C ILE A 32 -11.50 -10.63 1.45
N ALA A 33 -11.55 -11.84 0.87
CA ALA A 33 -10.90 -12.15 -0.39
C ALA A 33 -11.42 -11.28 -1.56
N GLN A 34 -12.73 -11.04 -1.61
CA GLN A 34 -13.33 -10.15 -2.59
C GLN A 34 -12.85 -8.72 -2.40
N ALA A 35 -12.81 -8.22 -1.17
CA ALA A 35 -12.32 -6.88 -0.88
C ALA A 35 -10.84 -6.72 -1.24
N LEU A 36 -9.98 -7.68 -0.86
CA LEU A 36 -8.56 -7.71 -1.24
C LEU A 36 -8.38 -7.69 -2.76
N SER A 37 -9.22 -8.41 -3.50
CA SER A 37 -9.16 -8.46 -4.97
C SER A 37 -9.50 -7.10 -5.59
N GLN A 38 -10.46 -6.34 -5.03
CA GLN A 38 -10.78 -4.98 -5.49
C GLN A 38 -9.61 -4.00 -5.29
N TRP A 39 -8.87 -4.16 -4.19
CA TRP A 39 -7.70 -3.35 -3.88
C TRP A 39 -6.43 -3.75 -4.65
N SER A 40 -6.40 -4.95 -5.22
CA SER A 40 -5.20 -5.47 -5.88
C SER A 40 -5.05 -4.96 -7.32
N PRO A 41 -3.83 -4.63 -7.76
CA PRO A 41 -3.58 -4.25 -9.14
C PRO A 41 -3.59 -5.47 -10.08
N SER A 42 -4.23 -5.32 -11.24
CA SER A 42 -4.10 -6.24 -12.38
C SER A 42 -3.06 -5.72 -13.39
N HIS A 43 -2.99 -6.34 -14.56
CA HIS A 43 -2.02 -6.04 -15.63
C HIS A 43 -1.76 -4.53 -15.81
N GLY A 44 -0.49 -4.15 -15.85
CA GLY A 44 -0.06 -2.77 -16.05
C GLY A 44 -0.41 -1.80 -14.91
N GLY A 45 -0.79 -2.31 -13.74
CA GLY A 45 -1.22 -1.51 -12.59
C GLY A 45 -0.10 -0.83 -11.80
N LEU A 46 1.17 -1.24 -11.96
CA LEU A 46 2.32 -0.49 -11.44
C LEU A 46 2.51 0.79 -12.26
N LEU A 47 2.92 1.86 -11.57
CA LEU A 47 3.17 3.16 -12.16
C LEU A 47 4.35 3.12 -13.13
N GLU A 48 5.47 2.59 -12.66
CA GLU A 48 6.69 2.39 -13.43
C GLU A 48 6.70 1.04 -14.15
N SER A 49 7.33 0.99 -15.32
CA SER A 49 7.48 -0.23 -16.11
C SER A 49 8.81 -0.96 -15.88
N ALA A 50 9.68 -0.42 -15.02
CA ALA A 50 10.96 -1.05 -14.69
C ALA A 50 10.72 -2.39 -13.97
N ILE A 51 11.57 -3.39 -14.22
CA ILE A 51 11.37 -4.75 -13.68
C ILE A 51 11.45 -4.79 -12.14
N ASP A 52 12.16 -3.85 -11.55
CA ASP A 52 12.32 -3.65 -10.12
C ASP A 52 11.28 -2.70 -9.50
N ALA A 53 10.33 -2.20 -10.30
CA ALA A 53 9.24 -1.36 -9.83
C ALA A 53 8.48 -2.02 -8.69
N VAL A 54 8.27 -1.26 -7.63
CA VAL A 54 7.65 -1.72 -6.39
C VAL A 54 6.61 -0.72 -5.92
N SER A 55 5.50 -1.24 -5.42
CA SER A 55 4.53 -0.44 -4.67
C SER A 55 4.31 -1.04 -3.30
N LEU A 56 4.47 -0.21 -2.27
CA LEU A 56 4.00 -0.51 -0.92
C LEU A 56 2.68 0.23 -0.71
N ASN A 57 1.68 -0.49 -0.21
CA ASN A 57 0.33 0.04 -0.05
C ASN A 57 -0.21 -0.31 1.33
N TYR A 58 -1.04 0.57 1.85
CA TYR A 58 -1.87 0.31 3.02
C TYR A 58 -3.30 0.72 2.74
N PHE A 59 -4.26 -0.10 3.16
CA PHE A 59 -5.68 0.24 3.09
C PHE A 59 -6.47 -0.47 4.20
N PRO A 60 -7.54 0.17 4.71
CA PRO A 60 -8.44 -0.47 5.65
C PRO A 60 -9.39 -1.44 4.94
N LEU A 61 -9.89 -2.41 5.70
CA LEU A 61 -10.97 -3.31 5.34
C LEU A 61 -12.11 -3.21 6.37
N PRO A 62 -13.31 -3.74 6.05
CA PRO A 62 -14.39 -3.89 7.03
C PRO A 62 -13.95 -4.66 8.29
N ALA A 63 -14.75 -4.56 9.36
CA ALA A 63 -14.49 -5.21 10.65
C ALA A 63 -13.14 -4.83 11.30
N ASN A 64 -12.78 -3.55 11.19
CA ASN A 64 -11.58 -2.95 11.79
C ASN A 64 -10.25 -3.61 11.40
N ARG A 65 -10.14 -4.08 10.15
CA ARG A 65 -8.91 -4.70 9.63
C ARG A 65 -8.08 -3.70 8.84
N GLY A 66 -6.76 -3.89 8.88
CA GLY A 66 -5.80 -3.20 8.04
C GLY A 66 -5.11 -4.19 7.12
N VAL A 67 -4.73 -3.73 5.94
CA VAL A 67 -3.96 -4.51 4.97
C VAL A 67 -2.70 -3.77 4.61
N LEU A 68 -1.58 -4.47 4.72
CA LEU A 68 -0.32 -4.03 4.15
C LEU A 68 -0.02 -4.89 2.92
N ALA A 69 0.14 -4.25 1.76
CA ALA A 69 0.33 -4.94 0.50
C ALA A 69 1.61 -4.47 -0.20
N ARG A 70 2.40 -5.42 -0.70
CA ARG A 70 3.54 -5.13 -1.59
C ARG A 70 3.26 -5.71 -2.96
N SER A 71 3.26 -4.86 -3.98
CA SER A 71 3.11 -5.24 -5.39
C SER A 71 4.44 -5.06 -6.12
N VAL A 72 4.80 -6.05 -6.93
CA VAL A 72 5.98 -6.02 -7.80
C VAL A 72 5.68 -6.77 -9.09
N TYR A 73 6.54 -6.62 -10.09
CA TYR A 73 6.56 -7.54 -11.21
C TYR A 73 7.04 -8.93 -10.77
N GLY A 74 6.37 -9.96 -11.28
CA GLY A 74 6.73 -11.36 -11.14
C GLY A 74 7.28 -11.92 -12.46
N GLY A 75 6.97 -13.19 -12.72
CA GLY A 75 7.31 -13.85 -13.98
C GLY A 75 6.58 -13.28 -15.21
N PRO A 76 6.85 -13.82 -16.40
CA PRO A 76 6.10 -13.49 -17.61
C PRO A 76 4.60 -13.69 -17.38
N GLU A 77 3.79 -12.77 -17.89
CA GLU A 77 2.34 -12.96 -17.81
C GLU A 77 1.92 -14.18 -18.64
N TYR A 78 1.04 -15.01 -18.08
CA TYR A 78 0.52 -16.21 -18.76
C TYR A 78 -0.23 -15.89 -20.08
N SER A 79 -0.73 -14.67 -20.24
CA SER A 79 -1.54 -14.29 -21.40
C SER A 79 -0.68 -13.88 -22.61
N ASP A 80 -1.20 -14.10 -23.82
CA ASP A 80 -0.58 -13.66 -25.08
C ASP A 80 -0.41 -12.13 -25.21
N ARG A 81 -0.83 -11.37 -24.19
CA ARG A 81 -0.67 -9.90 -24.14
C ARG A 81 0.77 -9.48 -23.92
N GLY A 82 1.65 -10.41 -23.49
CA GLY A 82 3.04 -10.13 -23.18
C GLY A 82 3.20 -9.24 -21.94
N GLY A 83 4.46 -9.01 -21.55
CA GLY A 83 4.78 -8.25 -20.34
C GLY A 83 4.91 -9.12 -19.09
N LEU A 84 5.06 -8.45 -17.95
CA LEU A 84 5.30 -9.09 -16.66
C LEU A 84 4.02 -9.15 -15.85
N GLN A 85 3.76 -10.31 -15.24
CA GLN A 85 2.65 -10.42 -14.30
C GLN A 85 2.92 -9.53 -13.09
N ILE A 86 1.86 -9.04 -12.47
CA ILE A 86 1.97 -8.36 -11.17
C ILE A 86 1.64 -9.36 -10.08
N MET A 87 2.49 -9.39 -9.05
CA MET A 87 2.29 -10.18 -7.85
C MET A 87 2.14 -9.24 -6.66
N THR A 88 1.05 -9.40 -5.93
CA THR A 88 0.77 -8.63 -4.72
C THR A 88 0.71 -9.57 -3.52
N ARG A 89 1.66 -9.40 -2.59
CA ARG A 89 1.65 -10.10 -1.29
C ARG A 89 1.05 -9.19 -0.23
N MET A 90 0.15 -9.74 0.57
CA MET A 90 -0.66 -9.01 1.53
C MET A 90 -0.53 -9.61 2.92
N LEU A 91 -0.47 -8.75 3.93
CA LEU A 91 -0.66 -9.09 5.33
C LEU A 91 -1.93 -8.40 5.82
N VAL A 92 -2.84 -9.17 6.43
CA VAL A 92 -4.11 -8.69 6.97
C VAL A 92 -4.09 -8.82 8.48
N PHE A 93 -4.31 -7.72 9.17
CA PHE A 93 -4.23 -7.63 10.63
C PHE A 93 -5.44 -6.87 11.18
N GLN A 94 -5.73 -7.07 12.46
CA GLN A 94 -6.66 -6.22 13.20
C GLN A 94 -5.99 -4.88 13.50
N ARG A 95 -6.67 -3.75 13.29
CA ARG A 95 -6.08 -2.41 13.42
C ARG A 95 -5.50 -2.18 14.81
N GLU A 96 -6.10 -2.75 15.86
CA GLU A 96 -5.63 -2.67 17.25
C GLU A 96 -4.27 -3.34 17.46
N GLN A 97 -3.92 -4.36 16.65
CA GLN A 97 -2.59 -4.99 16.71
C GLN A 97 -1.47 -4.00 16.34
N LEU A 98 -1.79 -2.89 15.66
CA LEU A 98 -0.83 -1.88 15.26
C LEU A 98 -0.51 -0.86 16.37
N ALA A 99 -1.15 -0.96 17.54
CA ALA A 99 -0.88 -0.09 18.68
C ALA A 99 0.61 -0.10 19.10
N GLY A 100 1.25 -1.27 19.11
CA GLY A 100 2.69 -1.42 19.41
C GLY A 100 3.63 -0.84 18.34
N TYR A 101 3.06 -0.34 17.25
CA TYR A 101 3.75 0.36 16.16
C TYR A 101 3.33 1.83 16.09
N SER A 102 2.73 2.39 17.15
CA SER A 102 2.19 3.75 17.18
C SER A 102 1.16 3.99 16.05
N ASN A 103 0.39 2.96 15.69
CA ASN A 103 -0.56 2.96 14.57
C ASN A 103 0.08 3.35 13.22
N ASN A 104 1.40 3.16 13.05
CA ASN A 104 2.10 3.49 11.81
C ASN A 104 2.31 2.20 10.96
N PRO A 105 1.60 2.06 9.82
CA PRO A 105 1.72 0.88 8.95
C PRO A 105 3.08 0.76 8.26
N LEU A 106 3.83 1.86 8.07
CA LEU A 106 5.20 1.79 7.52
C LEU A 106 6.18 1.14 8.49
N LYS A 107 6.02 1.33 9.80
CA LYS A 107 6.84 0.62 10.80
C LYS A 107 6.63 -0.89 10.74
N LEU A 108 5.39 -1.35 10.62
CA LEU A 108 5.08 -2.76 10.39
C LEU A 108 5.65 -3.24 9.05
N ALA A 109 5.58 -2.42 8.00
CA ALA A 109 6.12 -2.77 6.70
C ALA A 109 7.62 -2.98 6.69
N ARG A 110 8.38 -2.11 7.36
CA ARG A 110 9.83 -2.26 7.53
C ARG A 110 10.16 -3.59 8.20
N LEU A 111 9.46 -3.93 9.28
CA LEU A 111 9.65 -5.19 9.99
C LEU A 111 9.29 -6.40 9.13
N ALA A 112 8.11 -6.38 8.49
CA ALA A 112 7.65 -7.47 7.64
C ALA A 112 8.59 -7.72 6.44
N LEU A 113 9.15 -6.66 5.85
CA LEU A 113 10.17 -6.76 4.80
C LEU A 113 11.49 -7.34 5.30
N ALA A 114 11.93 -6.93 6.49
CA ALA A 114 13.15 -7.45 7.12
C ALA A 114 13.02 -8.95 7.44
N LEU A 115 11.85 -9.39 7.89
CA LEU A 115 11.53 -10.79 8.17
C LEU A 115 11.17 -11.60 6.91
N GLY A 116 11.17 -10.98 5.73
CA GLY A 116 10.87 -11.64 4.45
C GLY A 116 9.38 -11.88 4.14
N GLN A 117 8.47 -11.44 5.00
CA GLN A 117 7.04 -11.73 4.93
C GLN A 117 6.29 -11.01 3.79
N LEU A 118 6.90 -9.98 3.21
CA LEU A 118 6.43 -9.27 2.01
C LEU A 118 7.29 -9.53 0.77
N ARG A 119 8.23 -10.48 0.83
CA ARG A 119 9.00 -10.90 -0.33
C ARG A 119 8.20 -11.92 -1.15
N LEU A 120 8.45 -11.97 -2.45
CA LEU A 120 7.87 -13.01 -3.29
C LEU A 120 8.58 -14.34 -2.98
N SER A 121 7.79 -15.40 -2.83
CA SER A 121 8.27 -16.78 -2.82
C SER A 121 8.17 -17.36 -4.23
N GLY A 122 9.11 -18.23 -4.61
CA GLY A 122 9.11 -18.87 -5.94
C GLY A 122 7.98 -19.88 -6.15
N GLU A 123 7.40 -20.38 -5.06
CA GLU A 123 6.31 -21.35 -5.09
C GLU A 123 5.01 -20.70 -4.61
N LEU A 124 3.92 -20.97 -5.35
CA LEU A 124 2.56 -20.57 -5.00
C LEU A 124 1.86 -21.71 -4.28
N GLU A 125 1.88 -21.68 -2.95
CA GLU A 125 1.07 -22.57 -2.11
C GLU A 125 -0.39 -22.12 -2.13
N GLN A 126 -1.35 -23.04 -2.22
CA GLN A 126 -2.78 -22.65 -2.22
C GLN A 126 -3.25 -22.19 -0.83
N LEU A 127 -2.72 -22.81 0.23
CA LEU A 127 -3.02 -22.49 1.61
C LEU A 127 -1.77 -21.94 2.27
N LEU A 128 -1.86 -20.72 2.82
CA LEU A 128 -0.75 -20.08 3.52
C LEU A 128 -0.98 -20.15 5.02
N GLU A 129 0.02 -20.56 5.79
CA GLU A 129 -0.08 -20.43 7.26
C GLU A 129 -0.12 -18.96 7.69
N PRO A 130 -0.89 -18.57 8.72
CA PRO A 130 -0.77 -17.25 9.32
C PRO A 130 0.66 -16.96 9.76
N VAL A 131 1.06 -15.68 9.75
CA VAL A 131 2.41 -15.25 10.12
C VAL A 131 2.41 -14.74 11.55
N GLU A 132 3.38 -15.18 12.34
CA GLU A 132 3.70 -14.54 13.62
C GLU A 132 4.67 -13.38 13.40
N LEU A 133 4.23 -12.17 13.75
CA LEU A 133 5.06 -10.96 13.77
C LEU A 133 5.26 -10.48 15.21
N PRO A 134 6.36 -9.79 15.55
CA PRO A 134 6.47 -9.08 16.82
C PRO A 134 5.27 -8.17 17.13
N ASN A 135 4.93 -7.98 18.40
CA ASN A 135 3.80 -7.12 18.79
C ASN A 135 4.14 -5.63 18.81
N GLN A 136 5.43 -5.29 18.76
CA GLN A 136 5.92 -3.93 18.87
C GLN A 136 7.27 -3.78 18.16
N THR A 137 7.64 -2.54 17.82
CA THR A 137 8.97 -2.27 17.27
C THR A 137 10.03 -2.33 18.36
N ALA A 138 11.15 -3.03 18.12
CA ALA A 138 12.33 -2.96 18.99
C ALA A 138 13.05 -1.59 18.89
N LEU A 139 12.87 -0.89 17.76
CA LEU A 139 13.46 0.42 17.49
C LEU A 139 12.56 1.53 18.02
N ALA A 140 12.74 1.88 19.29
CA ALA A 140 12.35 3.20 19.79
C ALA A 140 13.36 4.22 19.26
N ILE A 141 13.18 4.69 18.02
CA ILE A 141 13.91 5.87 17.57
C ILE A 141 13.30 7.04 18.33
N ALA A 142 14.07 7.57 19.28
CA ALA A 142 13.73 8.79 19.98
C ALA A 142 13.42 9.86 18.92
N ALA A 143 12.15 10.30 18.87
CA ALA A 143 11.80 11.46 18.08
C ALA A 143 12.57 12.63 18.69
N THR A 144 13.60 13.10 17.99
CA THR A 144 14.30 14.31 18.37
C THR A 144 13.35 15.46 18.14
N GLU A 145 12.69 15.92 19.20
CA GLU A 145 11.97 17.20 19.19
C GLU A 145 13.02 18.31 19.03
N HIS A 146 13.25 18.74 17.81
CA HIS A 146 13.80 20.07 17.54
C HIS A 146 12.72 20.88 16.86
N ARG A 147 11.90 21.56 17.68
CA ARG A 147 11.04 22.65 17.21
C ARG A 147 11.89 23.91 17.08
N SER A 148 12.45 24.11 15.89
CA SER A 148 12.83 25.43 15.41
C SER A 148 11.74 25.95 14.47
N ALA A 149 11.62 27.27 14.33
CA ALA A 149 10.65 27.94 13.47
C ALA A 149 11.04 27.81 11.98
N GLU A 150 11.20 26.58 11.51
CA GLU A 150 11.42 26.28 10.10
C GLU A 150 10.09 26.34 9.32
N PRO A 151 10.13 26.64 8.01
CA PRO A 151 8.95 26.55 7.17
C PRO A 151 8.31 25.17 7.28
N ALA A 152 6.98 25.11 7.13
CA ALA A 152 6.26 23.85 7.17
C ALA A 152 6.86 22.88 6.15
N THR A 153 7.20 21.69 6.62
CA THR A 153 7.76 20.63 5.77
C THR A 153 6.69 20.11 4.80
N GLU A 154 7.10 19.45 3.72
CA GLU A 154 6.17 18.93 2.70
C GLU A 154 5.12 17.99 3.31
N GLY A 155 5.51 17.15 4.28
CA GLY A 155 4.59 16.28 5.01
C GLY A 155 3.58 17.04 5.86
N GLN A 156 3.96 18.14 6.51
CA GLN A 156 3.01 19.00 7.25
C GLN A 156 1.99 19.64 6.31
N MET A 157 2.43 20.13 5.16
CA MET A 157 1.54 20.66 4.12
C MET A 157 0.55 19.58 3.66
N LEU A 158 1.03 18.37 3.38
CA LEU A 158 0.16 17.26 2.95
C LEU A 158 -0.83 16.83 4.03
N VAL A 159 -0.45 16.83 5.31
CA VAL A 159 -1.38 16.57 6.42
C VAL A 159 -2.48 17.63 6.45
N ALA A 160 -2.15 18.91 6.31
CA ALA A 160 -3.14 19.98 6.25
C ALA A 160 -4.10 19.79 5.05
N ARG A 161 -3.58 19.37 3.88
CA ARG A 161 -4.42 19.04 2.71
C ARG A 161 -5.32 17.84 2.96
N LEU A 162 -4.83 16.79 3.60
CA LEU A 162 -5.61 15.59 3.95
C LEU A 162 -6.74 15.85 4.96
N GLN A 163 -6.66 16.95 5.72
CA GLN A 163 -7.73 17.40 6.61
C GLN A 163 -8.87 18.10 5.85
N THR A 164 -8.55 18.79 4.75
CA THR A 164 -9.53 19.51 3.93
C THR A 164 -10.05 18.71 2.73
N ALA A 165 -9.22 17.83 2.19
CA ALA A 165 -9.51 16.98 1.05
C ALA A 165 -9.61 15.52 1.49
N SER A 166 -10.56 14.79 0.91
CA SER A 166 -10.69 13.36 1.20
C SER A 166 -9.53 12.54 0.64
N ARG A 167 -8.97 12.95 -0.52
CA ARG A 167 -7.93 12.22 -1.26
C ARG A 167 -6.97 13.19 -1.97
N VAL A 168 -5.69 12.86 -1.95
CA VAL A 168 -4.59 13.65 -2.53
C VAL A 168 -3.71 12.76 -3.41
N ALA A 169 -3.38 13.25 -4.61
CA ALA A 169 -2.35 12.72 -5.49
C ALA A 169 -1.13 13.65 -5.45
N VAL A 170 -0.03 13.15 -4.91
CA VAL A 170 1.26 13.85 -4.82
C VAL A 170 2.05 13.56 -6.08
N ILE A 171 2.45 14.61 -6.80
CA ILE A 171 3.12 14.51 -8.10
C ILE A 171 4.57 14.97 -7.93
N GLY A 172 5.50 14.18 -8.46
CA GLY A 172 6.92 14.55 -8.53
C GLY A 172 7.73 14.27 -7.26
N ALA A 173 7.21 13.47 -6.32
CA ALA A 173 7.98 13.08 -5.14
C ALA A 173 9.18 12.19 -5.52
N GLU A 174 10.39 12.64 -5.20
CA GLU A 174 11.63 11.87 -5.43
C GLU A 174 11.66 10.59 -4.59
N ASN A 175 11.24 10.68 -3.32
CA ASN A 175 11.16 9.55 -2.41
C ASN A 175 9.77 9.46 -1.75
N PRO A 176 8.78 8.84 -2.42
CA PRO A 176 7.42 8.67 -1.91
C PRO A 176 7.34 8.06 -0.50
N ARG A 177 8.28 7.17 -0.15
CA ARG A 177 8.27 6.47 1.14
C ARG A 177 8.73 7.37 2.28
N GLU A 178 9.76 8.20 2.06
CA GLU A 178 10.23 9.15 3.07
C GLU A 178 9.19 10.24 3.34
N LEU A 179 8.63 10.81 2.27
CA LEU A 179 7.56 11.80 2.40
C LEU A 179 6.31 11.21 3.09
N LEU A 180 5.96 9.96 2.80
CA LEU A 180 4.87 9.28 3.50
C LEU A 180 5.18 9.02 4.98
N GLU A 181 6.42 8.68 5.34
CA GLU A 181 6.83 8.57 6.75
C GLU A 181 6.64 9.90 7.47
N GLU A 182 7.02 11.00 6.82
CA GLU A 182 6.85 12.35 7.35
C GLU A 182 5.37 12.72 7.53
N VAL A 183 4.51 12.41 6.55
CA VAL A 183 3.06 12.58 6.65
C VAL A 183 2.49 11.81 7.85
N LEU A 184 2.87 10.53 8.00
CA LEU A 184 2.39 9.71 9.12
C LEU A 184 2.95 10.21 10.46
N GLN A 185 4.18 10.72 10.50
CA GLN A 185 4.78 11.29 11.71
C GLN A 185 4.00 12.53 12.19
N HIS A 186 3.56 13.39 11.27
CA HIS A 186 2.76 14.58 11.56
C HIS A 186 1.26 14.31 11.72
N THR A 187 0.77 13.13 11.31
CA THR A 187 -0.60 12.69 11.55
C THR A 187 -0.76 12.21 12.99
N HIS A 188 -1.86 12.61 13.65
CA HIS A 188 -2.18 12.15 14.99
C HIS A 188 -2.26 10.62 15.04
N PRO A 189 -1.70 9.93 16.06
CA PRO A 189 -1.65 8.47 16.09
C PRO A 189 -2.99 7.75 15.87
N ASP A 190 -4.10 8.34 16.33
CA ASP A 190 -5.43 7.76 16.17
C ASP A 190 -5.93 7.80 14.71
N ASP A 191 -5.46 8.77 13.92
CA ASP A 191 -5.91 8.98 12.54
C ASP A 191 -5.01 8.28 11.50
N ARG A 192 -3.82 7.83 11.90
CA ARG A 192 -2.81 7.25 10.97
C ARG A 192 -3.34 6.07 10.17
N LEU A 193 -4.18 5.24 10.79
CA LEU A 193 -4.75 4.07 10.14
C LEU A 193 -5.94 4.39 9.23
N ASP A 194 -6.43 5.62 9.24
CA ASP A 194 -7.40 6.09 8.25
C ASP A 194 -6.73 6.71 7.03
N VAL A 195 -5.39 6.85 7.02
CA VAL A 195 -4.61 7.31 5.87
C VAL A 195 -4.20 6.12 5.00
N SER A 196 -5.10 5.69 4.11
CA SER A 196 -4.77 4.70 3.08
C SER A 196 -3.81 5.28 2.03
N PHE A 197 -2.83 4.51 1.58
CA PHE A 197 -1.83 4.98 0.63
C PHE A 197 -1.35 3.94 -0.38
N THR A 198 -0.81 4.43 -1.49
CA THR A 198 0.00 3.67 -2.45
C THR A 198 1.22 4.47 -2.89
N THR A 199 2.40 3.83 -2.93
CA THR A 199 3.65 4.49 -3.36
C THR A 199 3.96 4.33 -4.85
N GLY A 200 3.22 3.48 -5.58
CA GLY A 200 3.61 3.12 -6.95
C GLY A 200 2.55 2.40 -7.78
N LEU A 201 1.27 2.48 -7.40
CA LEU A 201 0.16 2.01 -8.25
C LEU A 201 -0.41 3.15 -9.10
N LYS A 202 -0.87 2.82 -10.30
CA LYS A 202 -1.65 3.74 -11.14
C LYS A 202 -3.03 4.02 -10.52
N PRO A 203 -3.59 5.22 -10.73
CA PRO A 203 -4.93 5.58 -10.28
C PRO A 203 -5.99 4.59 -10.74
N SER A 204 -6.99 4.36 -9.89
CA SER A 204 -8.12 3.47 -10.19
C SER A 204 -9.36 3.93 -9.44
N MET A 205 -10.52 3.80 -10.09
CA MET A 205 -11.83 4.07 -9.51
C MET A 205 -12.14 3.13 -8.34
N HIS A 206 -11.58 1.91 -8.35
CA HIS A 206 -11.84 0.87 -7.35
C HIS A 206 -10.91 0.99 -6.13
N ARG A 207 -9.78 1.70 -6.26
CA ARG A 207 -8.76 1.82 -5.21
C ARG A 207 -8.74 3.25 -4.70
N GLN A 208 -9.56 3.51 -3.70
CA GLN A 208 -9.75 4.84 -3.13
C GLN A 208 -8.68 5.15 -2.07
N PHE A 209 -7.41 5.12 -2.46
CA PHE A 209 -6.32 5.59 -1.59
C PHE A 209 -6.51 7.07 -1.27
N ARG A 210 -6.27 7.45 0.00
CA ARG A 210 -6.26 8.85 0.44
C ARG A 210 -4.99 9.57 0.04
N VAL A 211 -3.86 8.85 -0.02
CA VAL A 211 -2.59 9.38 -0.54
C VAL A 211 -2.11 8.50 -1.68
N GLN A 212 -1.87 9.10 -2.84
CA GLN A 212 -1.30 8.40 -3.98
C GLN A 212 -0.12 9.19 -4.52
N PHE A 213 0.99 8.50 -4.80
CA PHE A 213 2.16 9.13 -5.39
C PHE A 213 2.21 8.85 -6.90
N LEU A 214 2.56 9.87 -7.68
CA LEU A 214 2.70 9.83 -9.13
C LEU A 214 4.01 10.51 -9.53
N THR A 215 4.71 9.97 -10.53
CA THR A 215 5.92 10.59 -11.07
C THR A 215 5.57 11.87 -11.84
N THR A 216 4.51 11.80 -12.64
CA THR A 216 4.03 12.90 -13.48
C THR A 216 2.52 12.83 -13.60
N ALA A 217 1.85 13.96 -13.84
CA ALA A 217 0.45 13.98 -14.23
C ALA A 217 0.20 14.99 -15.34
N ASP A 218 -0.14 14.48 -16.52
CA ASP A 218 -0.59 15.32 -17.64
C ASP A 218 -1.97 15.96 -17.37
N PRO A 219 -2.40 16.97 -18.14
CA PRO A 219 -3.68 17.63 -17.92
C PRO A 219 -4.89 16.68 -17.97
N ARG A 220 -4.81 15.60 -18.76
CA ARG A 220 -5.87 14.61 -18.89
C ARG A 220 -6.03 13.80 -17.60
N LEU A 221 -4.92 13.30 -17.05
CA LEU A 221 -4.89 12.55 -15.80
C LEU A 221 -5.34 13.43 -14.64
N ARG A 222 -4.90 14.68 -14.59
CA ARG A 222 -5.37 15.66 -13.59
C ARG A 222 -6.88 15.85 -13.65
N GLY A 223 -7.44 16.02 -14.85
CA GLY A 223 -8.89 16.13 -15.03
C GLY A 223 -9.63 14.87 -14.56
N GLN A 224 -9.09 13.68 -14.84
CA GLN A 224 -9.66 12.42 -14.37
C GLN A 224 -9.61 12.27 -12.85
N LEU A 225 -8.51 12.69 -12.21
CA LEU A 225 -8.34 12.66 -10.76
C LEU A 225 -9.28 13.66 -10.07
N ALA A 226 -9.38 14.88 -10.59
CA ALA A 226 -10.30 15.89 -10.08
C ALA A 226 -11.77 15.43 -10.16
N ALA A 227 -12.17 14.78 -11.26
CA ALA A 227 -13.50 14.19 -11.41
C ALA A 227 -13.81 13.07 -10.39
N GLN A 228 -12.77 12.49 -9.77
CA GLN A 228 -12.85 11.50 -8.70
C GLN A 228 -12.70 12.09 -7.30
N GLY A 229 -12.67 13.42 -7.18
CA GLY A 229 -12.46 14.12 -5.91
C GLY A 229 -11.04 13.97 -5.36
N VAL A 230 -10.04 13.76 -6.24
CA VAL A 230 -8.62 13.69 -5.86
C VAL A 230 -7.96 15.02 -6.16
N GLU A 231 -7.46 15.69 -5.12
CA GLU A 231 -6.66 16.90 -5.25
C GLU A 231 -5.25 16.56 -5.73
N CYS A 232 -4.78 17.19 -6.80
CA CYS A 232 -3.41 17.03 -7.27
C CYS A 232 -2.49 18.07 -6.60
N VAL A 233 -1.41 17.62 -5.97
CA VAL A 233 -0.41 18.47 -5.32
C VAL A 233 0.93 18.23 -6.01
N ASP A 234 1.47 19.27 -6.62
CA ASP A 234 2.80 19.26 -7.21
C ASP A 234 3.84 19.61 -6.15
N LEU A 235 4.84 18.76 -5.99
CA LEU A 235 6.04 19.13 -5.24
C LEU A 235 6.94 19.93 -6.18
N ALA A 236 7.47 21.03 -5.68
CA ALA A 236 8.41 21.84 -6.45
C ALA A 236 9.72 21.05 -6.56
N VAL A 237 10.11 20.73 -7.80
CA VAL A 237 11.45 20.20 -8.12
C VAL A 237 12.48 21.32 -8.02
#